data_AF-A0A0S8FIT8-F1
#
_entry.id   AF-A0A0S8FIT8-F1
#
_cell.length_a   1.000
_cell.length_b   1.000
_cell.length_c   1.000
_cell.angle_alpha   90.00
_cell.angle_beta   90.00
_cell.angle_gamma   90.00
#
_symmetry.space_group_name_H-M   'P 1'
#
loop_
_entity.id
_entity.type
_entity.pdbx_description
1 polymer ?
#
loop_
_entity_poly.entity_id
_entity_poly.type
_entity_poly.pdbx_seq_one_letter_code
_entity_poly.pdbx_strand_id
1 'polypeptide(L)'
;MTSPAALVSHTRRVVYLDDGEAALLRKDGYETCDFNAAPVSKEVEQIAFDLPAIERGGYPHFMLKEIFEQPESARNAFRGRILHEEGTVRLGGVDEGRPHIGRRPRRRHAVARAGRADHLRAGHARRLRARR
;
A
#
# COMPACT_ATOMS: atom_id res chain seq x y z
N MET A 1 -0.74 2.13 -15.68
CA MET A 1 -0.90 2.60 -14.28
C MET A 1 -0.34 4.01 -14.18
N THR A 2 -1.20 5.02 -14.10
CA THR A 2 -0.80 6.42 -13.90
C THR A 2 -0.77 6.69 -12.40
N SER A 3 0.33 7.23 -11.86
CA SER A 3 0.45 7.48 -10.42
C SER A 3 -0.51 8.58 -9.96
N PRO A 4 -1.37 8.35 -8.96
CA PRO A 4 -2.27 9.37 -8.42
C PRO A 4 -1.52 10.60 -7.88
N ALA A 5 -0.23 10.45 -7.54
CA ALA A 5 0.62 11.53 -7.07
C ALA A 5 0.70 12.72 -8.03
N ALA A 6 0.56 12.50 -9.34
CA ALA A 6 0.55 13.58 -10.33
C ALA A 6 -0.74 14.42 -10.31
N LEU A 7 -1.86 13.82 -9.86
CA LEU A 7 -3.16 14.48 -9.83
C LEU A 7 -3.43 15.22 -8.52
N VAL A 8 -2.77 14.85 -7.41
CA VAL A 8 -3.04 15.43 -6.08
C VAL A 8 -2.82 16.94 -6.01
N SER A 9 -1.97 17.51 -6.88
CA SER A 9 -1.80 18.96 -7.03
C SER A 9 -3.00 19.68 -7.63
N HIS A 10 -3.86 18.96 -8.37
CA HIS A 10 -5.01 19.52 -9.07
C HIS A 10 -6.34 19.07 -8.45
N THR A 11 -6.44 17.83 -7.96
CA THR A 11 -7.64 17.28 -7.33
C THR A 11 -7.30 16.13 -6.37
N ARG A 12 -8.03 16.04 -5.25
CA ARG A 12 -7.99 14.88 -4.33
C ARG A 12 -9.07 13.84 -4.62
N ARG A 13 -10.00 14.13 -5.54
CA ARG A 13 -11.10 13.26 -5.92
C ARG A 13 -10.74 12.51 -7.18
N VAL A 14 -10.77 11.18 -7.13
CA VAL A 14 -10.46 10.30 -8.25
C VAL A 14 -11.51 9.21 -8.41
N VAL A 15 -11.61 8.69 -9.61
CA VAL A 15 -12.40 7.52 -9.96
C VAL A 15 -11.44 6.52 -10.59
N TYR A 16 -11.37 5.31 -10.05
CA TYR A 16 -10.56 4.24 -10.61
C TYR A 16 -11.36 3.47 -11.66
N LEU A 17 -10.81 3.33 -12.85
CA LEU A 17 -11.38 2.50 -13.91
C LEU A 17 -10.74 1.12 -13.87
N ASP A 18 -11.56 0.10 -14.02
CA ASP A 18 -11.12 -1.29 -14.14
C ASP A 18 -10.81 -1.64 -15.61
N ASP A 19 -10.15 -2.79 -15.82
CA ASP A 19 -9.89 -3.29 -17.16
C ASP A 19 -11.21 -3.51 -17.91
N GLY A 20 -11.31 -2.95 -19.12
CA GLY A 20 -12.54 -3.04 -19.91
C GLY A 20 -13.48 -1.85 -19.77
N GLU A 21 -13.14 -0.88 -18.92
CA GLU A 21 -13.93 0.33 -18.70
C GLU A 21 -13.33 1.57 -19.37
N ALA A 22 -14.20 2.53 -19.66
CA ALA A 22 -13.86 3.84 -20.20
C ALA A 22 -14.65 4.95 -19.49
N ALA A 23 -14.11 6.17 -19.53
CA ALA A 23 -14.79 7.36 -19.05
C ALA A 23 -14.90 8.41 -20.15
N LEU A 24 -16.08 9.00 -20.30
CA LEU A 24 -16.32 10.16 -21.15
C LEU A 24 -16.32 11.43 -20.29
N LEU A 25 -15.34 12.30 -20.52
CA LEU A 25 -15.17 13.56 -19.79
C LEU A 25 -15.84 14.71 -20.55
N ARG A 26 -16.71 15.45 -19.87
CA ARG A 26 -17.33 16.70 -20.34
C ARG A 26 -16.93 17.84 -19.41
N LYS A 27 -17.10 19.08 -19.86
CA LYS A 27 -16.84 20.27 -19.03
C LYS A 27 -17.65 20.25 -17.73
N ASP A 28 -18.86 19.70 -17.79
CA ASP A 28 -19.86 19.76 -16.73
C ASP A 28 -19.94 18.44 -15.92
N GLY A 29 -19.15 17.42 -16.27
CA GLY A 29 -19.19 16.12 -15.56
C GLY A 29 -18.50 14.99 -16.30
N TYR A 30 -18.70 13.76 -15.83
CA TYR A 30 -18.17 12.55 -16.45
C TYR A 30 -19.22 11.43 -16.45
N GLU A 31 -19.11 10.53 -17.43
CA GLU A 31 -19.86 9.27 -17.49
C GLU A 31 -18.87 8.11 -17.64
N THR A 32 -19.24 6.95 -17.11
CA THR A 32 -18.42 5.73 -17.15
C THR A 32 -19.18 4.60 -17.81
N CYS A 33 -18.52 3.84 -18.69
CA CYS A 33 -19.10 2.72 -19.41
C CYS A 33 -18.09 1.60 -19.64
N ASP A 34 -18.58 0.40 -19.95
CA ASP A 34 -17.74 -0.71 -20.44
C ASP A 34 -17.56 -0.66 -21.97
N PHE A 35 -16.77 -1.57 -22.52
CA PHE A 35 -16.58 -1.69 -23.98
C PHE A 35 -17.83 -2.14 -24.75
N ASN A 36 -18.91 -2.58 -24.08
CA ASN A 36 -20.22 -2.84 -24.68
C ASN A 36 -21.16 -1.63 -24.59
N ALA A 37 -20.64 -0.47 -24.17
CA ALA A 37 -21.40 0.75 -23.93
C ALA A 37 -22.46 0.65 -22.81
N ALA A 38 -22.34 -0.33 -21.92
CA ALA A 38 -23.17 -0.41 -20.72
C ALA A 38 -22.68 0.63 -19.69
N PRO A 39 -23.57 1.46 -19.09
CA PRO A 39 -23.18 2.39 -18.04
C PRO A 39 -22.65 1.65 -16.82
N VAL A 40 -21.54 2.11 -16.26
CA VAL A 40 -20.95 1.58 -15.02
C VAL A 40 -20.98 2.67 -13.98
N SER A 41 -21.52 2.40 -12.79
CA SER A 41 -21.47 3.34 -11.66
C SER A 41 -20.14 3.18 -10.93
N LYS A 42 -19.42 4.28 -10.72
CA LYS A 42 -18.17 4.30 -9.98
C LYS A 42 -18.25 5.29 -8.82
N GLU A 43 -17.73 4.89 -7.67
CA GLU A 43 -17.62 5.78 -6.51
C GLU A 43 -16.42 6.71 -6.67
N VAL A 44 -16.59 7.95 -6.18
CA VAL A 44 -15.50 8.91 -6.14
C VAL A 44 -14.71 8.69 -4.86
N GLU A 45 -13.46 8.26 -5.02
CA GLU A 45 -12.54 8.06 -3.91
C GLU A 45 -11.75 9.34 -3.62
N GLN A 46 -11.50 9.59 -2.34
CA GLN A 46 -10.62 10.68 -1.90
C GLN A 46 -9.23 10.13 -1.61
N ILE A 47 -8.22 10.71 -2.26
CA ILE A 47 -6.82 10.36 -2.01
C ILE A 47 -6.44 10.81 -0.60
N ALA A 48 -6.02 9.84 0.23
CA ALA A 48 -5.75 10.02 1.65
C ALA A 48 -4.34 10.52 2.00
N PHE A 49 -3.41 10.62 1.04
CA PHE A 49 -2.06 11.11 1.30
C PHE A 49 -1.93 12.61 1.04
N ASP A 50 -1.23 13.32 1.93
CA ASP A 50 -1.03 14.76 1.84
C ASP A 50 0.18 15.14 0.96
N LEU A 51 0.07 16.22 0.19
CA LEU A 51 1.11 16.73 -0.72
C LEU A 51 2.52 16.86 -0.09
N PRO A 52 2.70 17.30 1.18
CA PRO A 52 4.02 17.41 1.78
C PRO A 52 4.76 16.06 1.86
N ALA A 53 4.02 14.94 1.92
CA ALA A 53 4.61 13.60 1.89
C ALA A 53 5.22 13.24 0.52
N ILE A 54 4.80 13.92 -0.55
CA ILE A 54 5.29 13.72 -1.92
C ILE A 54 6.42 14.69 -2.27
N GLU A 55 6.45 15.86 -1.63
CA GLU A 55 7.45 16.89 -1.91
C GLU A 55 8.81 16.58 -1.27
N ARG A 56 9.88 17.21 -1.77
CA ARG A 56 11.23 17.06 -1.20
C ARG A 56 11.35 17.61 0.24
N GLY A 57 10.37 18.36 0.74
CA GLY A 57 10.30 18.77 2.15
C GLY A 57 11.53 19.54 2.66
N GLY A 58 12.22 20.28 1.78
CA GLY A 58 13.46 21.00 2.12
C GLY A 58 14.76 20.20 1.95
N TYR A 59 14.70 18.91 1.58
CA TYR A 59 15.89 18.10 1.31
C TYR A 59 16.43 18.32 -0.12
N PRO A 60 17.76 18.29 -0.33
CA PRO A 60 18.37 18.38 -1.66
C PRO A 60 17.90 17.30 -2.65
N HIS A 61 17.73 16.05 -2.18
CA HIS A 61 17.34 14.89 -3.00
C HIS A 61 16.33 14.00 -2.27
N PHE A 62 15.41 13.36 -3.01
CA PHE A 62 14.41 12.44 -2.45
C PHE A 62 15.02 11.27 -1.68
N MET A 63 16.13 10.72 -2.15
CA MET A 63 16.82 9.63 -1.45
C MET A 63 17.26 10.05 -0.04
N LEU A 64 17.68 11.31 0.15
CA LEU A 64 18.07 11.80 1.46
C LEU A 64 16.85 11.94 2.38
N LYS A 65 15.76 12.51 1.87
CA LYS A 65 14.47 12.56 2.57
C LYS A 65 14.05 11.15 3.04
N GLU A 66 14.03 10.18 2.12
CA GLU A 66 13.63 8.80 2.41
C GLU A 66 14.51 8.14 3.50
N ILE A 67 15.82 8.42 3.53
CA ILE A 67 16.72 7.93 4.59
C ILE A 67 16.39 8.56 5.94
N PHE A 68 16.11 9.88 5.98
CA PHE A 68 15.78 10.59 7.21
C PHE A 68 14.37 10.26 7.74
N GLU A 69 13.44 9.87 6.87
CA GLU A 69 12.07 9.49 7.24
C GLU A 69 11.94 8.02 7.73
N GLN A 70 13.00 7.21 7.63
CA GLN A 70 12.97 5.80 8.07
C GLN A 70 12.60 5.62 9.56
N PRO A 71 13.08 6.43 10.53
CA PRO A 71 12.73 6.25 11.94
C PRO A 71 11.23 6.42 12.19
N GLU A 72 10.61 7.41 11.54
CA GLU A 72 9.18 7.64 11.64
C GLU A 72 8.40 6.56 10.90
N SER A 73 8.84 6.19 9.70
CA SER A 73 8.25 5.10 8.91
C SER A 73 8.23 3.78 9.68
N ALA A 74 9.31 3.46 10.40
CA ALA A 74 9.38 2.30 11.28
C ALA A 74 8.38 2.39 12.44
N ARG A 75 8.29 3.55 13.12
CA ARG A 75 7.30 3.76 14.19
C ARG A 75 5.88 3.61 13.68
N ASN A 76 5.56 4.17 12.52
CA ASN A 76 4.24 4.06 11.89
C ASN A 76 3.92 2.62 11.46
N ALA A 77 4.93 1.85 11.04
CA ALA A 77 4.76 0.42 10.76
C ALA A 77 4.42 -0.40 12.01
N PHE A 78 4.89 -0.01 13.19
CA PHE A 78 4.56 -0.70 14.46
C PHE A 78 3.32 -0.16 15.18
N ARG A 79 2.93 1.09 14.90
CA ARG A 79 1.80 1.76 15.55
C ARG A 79 0.52 0.92 15.42
N GLY A 80 -0.13 0.65 16.56
CA GLY A 80 -1.37 -0.14 16.62
C GLY A 80 -1.20 -1.64 16.36
N ARG A 81 0.03 -2.13 16.15
CA ARG A 81 0.31 -3.55 15.86
C ARG A 81 1.03 -4.27 17.00
N ILE A 82 1.63 -3.56 17.96
CA ILE A 82 2.27 -4.15 19.15
C ILE A 82 1.32 -4.03 20.34
N LEU A 83 0.92 -5.17 20.92
CA LEU A 83 0.17 -5.24 22.17
C LEU A 83 1.16 -5.42 23.31
N HIS A 84 1.59 -4.31 23.91
CA HIS A 84 2.67 -4.29 24.91
C HIS A 84 2.37 -5.13 26.15
N GLU A 85 1.12 -5.13 26.61
CA GLU A 85 0.71 -5.86 27.82
C GLU A 85 0.73 -7.39 27.63
N GLU A 86 0.44 -7.84 26.42
CA GLU A 86 0.36 -9.25 26.05
C GLU A 86 1.68 -9.79 25.44
N GLY A 87 2.65 -8.90 25.17
CA GLY A 87 3.89 -9.25 24.48
C GLY A 87 3.68 -9.80 23.07
N THR A 88 2.56 -9.48 22.44
CA THR A 88 2.13 -10.06 21.15
C THR A 88 1.94 -9.00 20.06
N VAL A 89 1.75 -9.45 18.82
CA VAL A 89 1.58 -8.61 17.65
C VAL A 89 0.23 -8.91 17.01
N ARG A 90 -0.53 -7.87 16.67
CA ARG A 90 -1.79 -7.97 15.92
C ARG A 90 -1.61 -7.39 14.52
N LEU A 91 -2.02 -8.13 13.49
CA LEU A 91 -1.91 -7.73 12.10
C LEU A 91 -3.32 -7.73 11.51
N GLY A 92 -4.06 -6.63 11.65
CA GLY A 92 -5.48 -6.54 11.28
C GLY A 92 -5.82 -7.15 9.91
N GLY A 93 -5.05 -6.81 8.87
CA GLY A 93 -5.27 -7.34 7.50
C GLY A 93 -4.92 -8.83 7.28
N VAL A 94 -4.36 -9.51 8.28
CA VAL A 94 -4.10 -10.97 8.26
C VAL A 94 -5.10 -11.70 9.17
N ASP A 95 -5.51 -11.07 10.26
CA ASP A 95 -6.43 -11.62 11.25
C ASP A 95 -7.89 -11.57 10.77
N GLU A 96 -8.24 -10.64 9.90
CA GLU A 96 -9.56 -10.54 9.28
C GLU A 96 -9.71 -11.56 8.14
N GLY A 97 -10.57 -12.57 8.37
CA GLY A 97 -10.98 -13.54 7.34
C GLY A 97 -10.21 -14.87 7.29
N ARG A 98 -9.25 -15.11 8.20
CA ARG A 98 -8.62 -16.44 8.34
C ARG A 98 -8.73 -16.93 9.78
N PRO A 99 -9.23 -18.15 10.04
CA PRO A 99 -9.10 -18.75 11.36
C PRO A 99 -7.61 -18.79 11.69
N HIS A 100 -7.27 -18.43 12.94
CA HIS A 100 -5.91 -18.31 13.45
C HIS A 100 -4.99 -19.32 12.78
N ILE A 101 -3.87 -18.86 12.20
CA ILE A 101 -2.80 -19.73 11.69
C ILE A 101 -2.06 -20.35 12.90
N GLY A 102 -2.83 -20.97 13.80
CA GLY A 102 -2.38 -21.77 14.90
C GLY A 102 -1.85 -23.08 14.34
N ARG A 103 -0.54 -23.26 14.48
CA ARG A 103 0.18 -24.54 14.45
C ARG A 103 -0.26 -25.55 13.37
N ARG A 104 -0.66 -25.12 12.18
CA ARG A 104 -0.79 -26.04 11.04
C ARG A 104 0.60 -26.49 10.59
N PRO A 105 0.78 -27.76 10.17
CA PRO A 105 2.04 -28.22 9.61
C PRO A 105 2.44 -27.28 8.46
N ARG A 106 3.68 -26.74 8.53
CA ARG A 106 4.21 -25.71 7.64
C ARG A 106 4.06 -26.13 6.18
N ARG A 107 2.98 -25.72 5.51
CA ARG A 107 2.87 -25.82 4.05
C ARG A 107 3.85 -24.81 3.44
N ARG A 108 4.49 -25.18 2.34
CA ARG A 108 5.47 -24.31 1.67
C ARG A 108 4.75 -23.03 1.19
N HIS A 109 5.09 -21.89 1.79
CA HIS A 109 4.66 -20.59 1.30
C HIS A 109 5.62 -20.16 0.19
N ALA A 110 5.14 -20.11 -1.05
CA ALA A 110 5.88 -19.51 -2.15
C ALA A 110 5.69 -17.98 -2.10
N VAL A 111 6.78 -17.24 -2.22
CA VAL A 111 6.79 -15.77 -2.23
C VAL A 111 7.62 -15.35 -3.43
N ALA A 112 7.00 -14.70 -4.41
CA ALA A 112 7.67 -14.13 -5.58
C ALA A 112 7.89 -12.63 -5.36
N ARG A 113 9.14 -12.16 -5.57
CA ARG A 113 9.58 -10.76 -5.43
C ARG A 113 10.71 -10.49 -6.41
N ALA A 114 11.02 -9.21 -6.64
CA ALA A 114 12.16 -8.79 -7.43
C ALA A 114 12.84 -7.55 -6.80
N GLY A 115 14.16 -7.42 -6.97
CA GLY A 115 14.92 -6.21 -6.67
C GLY A 115 15.24 -6.02 -5.18
N ARG A 116 15.23 -4.76 -4.69
CA ARG A 116 15.61 -4.41 -3.29
C ARG A 116 14.82 -5.20 -2.22
N ALA A 117 13.62 -5.66 -2.56
CA ALA A 117 12.80 -6.50 -1.68
C ALA A 117 13.44 -7.87 -1.36
N ASP A 118 14.35 -8.37 -2.20
CA ASP A 118 15.06 -9.63 -1.97
C ASP A 118 16.14 -9.51 -0.89
N HIS A 119 16.82 -8.35 -0.84
CA HIS A 119 17.89 -8.11 0.12
C HIS A 119 17.37 -8.05 1.57
N LEU A 120 16.18 -7.46 1.79
CA LEU A 120 15.53 -7.38 3.10
C LEU A 120 15.23 -8.78 3.68
N ARG A 121 14.94 -9.78 2.83
CA ARG A 121 14.71 -11.16 3.28
C ARG A 121 16.00 -11.86 3.71
N ALA A 122 17.14 -11.58 3.07
CA ALA A 122 18.40 -12.22 3.44
C ALA A 122 18.75 -11.94 4.92
N GLY A 123 18.43 -10.74 5.42
CA GLY A 123 18.52 -10.39 6.84
C GLY A 123 17.54 -11.16 7.73
N HIS A 124 16.25 -11.22 7.36
CA HIS A 124 15.21 -11.90 8.16
C HIS A 124 15.32 -13.44 8.14
N ALA A 125 15.71 -14.05 7.02
CA ALA A 125 15.83 -15.50 6.88
C ALA A 125 16.92 -16.11 7.77
N ARG A 126 17.97 -15.34 8.10
CA ARG A 126 19.01 -15.74 9.06
C ARG A 126 18.46 -15.88 10.48
N ARG A 127 17.56 -14.96 10.91
CA ARG A 127 16.95 -15.01 12.25
C ARG A 127 15.95 -16.14 12.44
N LEU A 128 15.23 -16.56 11.39
CA LEU A 128 14.28 -17.67 11.45
C LEU A 128 14.95 -19.05 11.45
N ARG A 129 16.20 -19.15 10.99
CA ARG A 129 17.01 -20.39 11.05
C ARG A 129 17.80 -20.54 12.36
N ALA A 130 18.08 -19.44 13.06
CA ALA A 130 18.83 -19.44 14.32
C ALA A 130 18.01 -19.82 15.57
N ARG A 131 16.73 -20.18 15.42
CA ARG A 131 15.86 -20.71 16.49
C ARG A 131 15.48 -22.18 16.27
N ARG A 132 16.42 -22.96 15.72
CA ARG A 132 16.35 -24.43 15.68
C ARG A 132 17.50 -24.98 16.50
#